data_AF-F0UK15-F1
#
_entry.id   AF-F0UK15-F1
#
_cell.length_a   1.000
_cell.length_b   1.000
_cell.length_c   1.000
_cell.angle_alpha   90.00
_cell.angle_beta   90.00
_cell.angle_gamma   90.00
#
_symmetry.space_group_name_H-M   'P 1'
#
loop_
_entity.id
_entity.type
_entity.pdbx_description
1 polymer ?
#
loop_
_entity_poly.entity_id
_entity_poly.type
_entity_poly.pdbx_seq_one_letter_code
_entity_poly.pdbx_strand_id
1 'polypeptide(L)'
;MVLLALFLLLADSLVNASCECGFYMNDTKDYFTHVIYNNFSALAPSKKLSTNPAFTNDWAVQDWGIPPKGWVKPLGIDNAEDNVFLRNGNLVLRQQGYSKAQALKKSKVSVASIASQRGDIIHGSFRVELKMENANGGSCGAFFWYHVIANATTVIPFRGDNLLNLFQRHRFDWTKEELRFYQNSTLVHANAFQIPDAPGHAYLNVWADGGAWSGAPSTTDVFLTIKLIAIYHNTSASDKGLDNVFNERCKKAGGPSNVTICLDTSVESGVADPSSSGSAVVPLQLWILSLLCVAFAIVVSAV
;
A
#
# COMPACT_ATOMS: atom_id res chain seq x y z
N MET A 1 -18.77 18.43 -59.01
CA MET A 1 -17.54 18.09 -58.26
C MET A 1 -17.73 18.61 -56.84
N VAL A 2 -18.16 17.74 -55.93
CA VAL A 2 -18.42 18.09 -54.52
C VAL A 2 -17.10 18.01 -53.77
N LEU A 3 -16.69 19.13 -53.20
CA LEU A 3 -15.50 19.25 -52.33
C LEU A 3 -15.84 18.58 -50.99
N LEU A 4 -15.27 17.40 -50.71
CA LEU A 4 -15.37 16.79 -49.38
C LEU A 4 -14.19 17.33 -48.53
N ALA A 5 -14.48 18.28 -47.65
CA ALA A 5 -13.56 18.69 -46.60
C ALA A 5 -13.54 17.60 -45.52
N LEU A 6 -12.44 16.85 -45.42
CA LEU A 6 -12.19 15.96 -44.30
C LEU A 6 -11.82 16.83 -43.08
N PHE A 7 -12.80 17.13 -42.23
CA PHE A 7 -12.52 17.58 -40.87
C PHE A 7 -11.91 16.40 -40.10
N LEU A 8 -10.58 16.41 -39.95
CA LEU A 8 -9.90 15.63 -38.93
C LEU A 8 -10.35 16.17 -37.56
N LEU A 9 -11.43 15.59 -37.04
CA LEU A 9 -11.74 15.66 -35.62
C LEU A 9 -10.59 14.99 -34.89
N LEU A 10 -9.62 15.80 -34.43
CA LEU A 10 -8.80 15.46 -33.27
C LEU A 10 -9.79 15.24 -32.13
N ALA A 11 -10.25 14.00 -31.97
CA ALA A 11 -10.82 13.57 -30.72
C ALA A 11 -9.65 13.63 -29.72
N ASP A 12 -9.50 14.78 -29.06
CA ASP A 12 -8.77 14.85 -27.82
C ASP A 12 -9.38 13.77 -26.94
N SER A 13 -8.67 12.67 -26.78
CA SER A 13 -8.98 11.70 -25.75
C SER A 13 -9.07 12.50 -24.47
N LEU A 14 -10.27 12.59 -23.88
CA LEU A 14 -10.46 13.10 -22.52
C LEU A 14 -9.65 12.17 -21.61
N VAL A 15 -8.36 12.48 -21.47
CA VAL A 15 -7.52 11.91 -20.42
C VAL A 15 -8.15 12.42 -19.14
N ASN A 16 -8.76 11.51 -18.39
CA ASN A 16 -9.42 11.83 -17.15
C ASN A 16 -8.33 12.38 -16.20
N ALA A 17 -8.24 13.69 -16.06
CA ALA A 17 -7.22 14.41 -15.27
C ALA A 17 -7.41 14.24 -13.76
N SER A 18 -8.02 13.14 -13.35
CA SER A 18 -8.47 12.89 -11.99
C SER A 18 -7.28 12.65 -11.08
N CYS A 19 -7.23 13.37 -9.96
CA CYS A 19 -6.20 13.26 -8.91
C CYS A 19 -4.77 13.64 -9.33
N GLU A 20 -4.55 14.18 -10.54
CA GLU A 20 -3.21 14.52 -11.04
C GLU A 20 -2.49 15.57 -10.17
N CYS A 21 -3.28 16.40 -9.46
CA CYS A 21 -2.84 17.40 -8.52
C CYS A 21 -2.98 16.96 -7.05
N GLY A 22 -3.05 15.66 -6.77
CA GLY A 22 -2.98 15.13 -5.41
C GLY A 22 -4.34 14.88 -4.75
N PHE A 23 -4.28 14.75 -3.42
CA PHE A 23 -5.35 14.19 -2.59
C PHE A 23 -5.58 15.06 -1.37
N TYR A 24 -6.84 15.30 -1.05
CA TYR A 24 -7.27 16.14 0.07
C TYR A 24 -8.10 15.33 1.05
N MET A 25 -7.66 15.30 2.31
CA MET A 25 -8.34 14.56 3.38
C MET A 25 -9.53 15.39 3.85
N ASN A 26 -10.75 14.90 3.64
CA ASN A 26 -11.93 15.71 3.88
C ASN A 26 -12.16 16.02 5.37
N ASP A 27 -11.75 15.12 6.26
CA ASP A 27 -11.95 15.27 7.70
C ASP A 27 -10.87 16.14 8.37
N THR A 28 -9.60 15.87 8.08
CA THR A 28 -8.45 16.53 8.70
C THR A 28 -7.96 17.75 7.94
N LYS A 29 -8.41 17.93 6.69
CA LYS A 29 -8.01 19.02 5.79
C LYS A 29 -6.54 18.97 5.35
N ASP A 30 -5.88 17.84 5.55
CA ASP A 30 -4.52 17.62 5.06
C ASP A 30 -4.49 17.39 3.56
N TYR A 31 -3.34 17.68 2.96
CA TYR A 31 -3.11 17.51 1.53
C TYR A 31 -1.86 16.67 1.28
N PHE A 32 -1.98 15.71 0.37
CA PHE A 32 -0.91 14.79 -0.03
C PHE A 32 -0.79 14.69 -1.54
N THR A 33 0.41 14.43 -2.02
CA THR A 33 0.75 14.49 -3.45
C THR A 33 0.68 13.12 -4.16
N HIS A 34 0.88 12.05 -3.40
CA HIS A 34 0.98 10.68 -3.90
C HIS A 34 0.02 9.75 -3.16
N VAL A 35 -0.30 8.62 -3.80
CA VAL A 35 -1.08 7.53 -3.21
C VAL A 35 -0.42 6.19 -3.52
N ILE A 36 -0.40 5.29 -2.53
CA ILE A 36 -0.28 3.83 -2.75
C ILE A 36 -1.64 3.25 -2.41
N TYR A 37 -2.31 2.64 -3.37
CA TYR A 37 -3.64 2.06 -3.17
C TYR A 37 -3.67 0.62 -3.66
N ASN A 38 -3.96 -0.32 -2.76
CA ASN A 38 -4.02 -1.74 -3.09
C ASN A 38 -5.32 -2.34 -2.57
N ASN A 39 -6.17 -2.75 -3.52
CA ASN A 39 -7.27 -3.68 -3.28
C ASN A 39 -6.82 -5.07 -3.72
N PHE A 40 -6.53 -5.95 -2.75
CA PHE A 40 -5.95 -7.25 -3.02
C PHE A 40 -6.89 -8.23 -3.73
N SER A 41 -8.20 -7.94 -3.76
CA SER A 41 -9.17 -8.75 -4.49
C SER A 41 -9.05 -8.62 -6.01
N ALA A 42 -8.42 -7.54 -6.48
CA ALA A 42 -8.16 -7.30 -7.89
C ALA A 42 -6.86 -7.95 -8.40
N LEU A 43 -6.00 -8.47 -7.50
CA LEU A 43 -4.73 -9.08 -7.89
C LEU A 43 -4.94 -10.48 -8.46
N ALA A 44 -4.33 -10.75 -9.62
CA ALA A 44 -4.33 -12.07 -10.22
C ALA A 44 -3.55 -13.09 -9.35
N PRO A 45 -3.98 -14.36 -9.31
CA PRO A 45 -3.21 -15.43 -8.65
C PRO A 45 -1.80 -15.55 -9.24
N SER A 46 -0.81 -15.81 -8.39
CA SER A 46 0.57 -16.06 -8.78
C SER A 46 1.16 -17.17 -7.92
N LYS A 47 2.16 -17.90 -8.43
CA LYS A 47 2.82 -18.98 -7.67
C LYS A 47 3.55 -18.42 -6.44
N LYS A 48 4.20 -17.27 -6.60
CA LYS A 48 4.80 -16.49 -5.51
C LYS A 48 4.35 -15.04 -5.66
N LEU A 49 3.87 -14.43 -4.58
CA LEU A 49 3.35 -13.06 -4.65
C LEU A 49 4.44 -12.03 -5.01
N SER A 50 5.68 -12.30 -4.63
CA SER A 50 6.89 -11.57 -5.01
C SER A 50 7.17 -11.52 -6.52
N THR A 51 6.47 -12.32 -7.32
CA THR A 51 6.56 -12.30 -8.80
C THR A 51 5.37 -11.64 -9.46
N ASN A 52 4.37 -11.20 -8.69
CA ASN A 52 3.19 -10.54 -9.24
C ASN A 52 3.50 -9.06 -9.53
N PRO A 53 3.43 -8.61 -10.78
CA PRO A 53 3.82 -7.24 -11.15
C PRO A 53 2.97 -6.16 -10.47
N ALA A 54 1.68 -6.42 -10.25
CA ALA A 54 0.79 -5.48 -9.57
C ALA A 54 1.14 -5.33 -8.09
N PHE A 55 1.62 -6.41 -7.45
CA PHE A 55 2.13 -6.36 -6.08
C PHE A 55 3.50 -5.68 -6.02
N THR A 56 4.43 -6.10 -6.88
CA THR A 56 5.83 -5.63 -6.86
C THR A 56 6.01 -4.19 -7.28
N ASN A 57 5.00 -3.58 -7.90
CA ASN A 57 4.98 -2.15 -8.19
C ASN A 57 5.09 -1.32 -6.91
N ASP A 58 4.39 -1.74 -5.85
CA ASP A 58 4.28 -0.97 -4.61
C ASP A 58 5.04 -1.61 -3.45
N TRP A 59 5.20 -2.95 -3.45
CA TRP A 59 5.68 -3.70 -2.29
C TRP A 59 6.80 -4.69 -2.62
N ALA A 60 7.74 -4.84 -1.69
CA ALA A 60 8.76 -5.87 -1.70
C ALA A 60 8.57 -6.81 -0.50
N VAL A 61 8.55 -8.12 -0.75
CA VAL A 61 8.61 -9.13 0.32
C VAL A 61 10.01 -9.14 0.93
N GLN A 62 10.07 -9.11 2.25
CA GLN A 62 11.34 -9.08 2.99
C GLN A 62 11.84 -10.49 3.30
N ASP A 63 13.15 -10.70 3.23
CA ASP A 63 13.83 -11.98 3.49
C ASP A 63 14.93 -11.89 4.57
N TRP A 64 15.07 -10.73 5.20
CA TRP A 64 15.98 -10.53 6.32
C TRP A 64 15.45 -11.15 7.61
N GLY A 65 16.36 -11.37 8.57
CA GLY A 65 16.03 -11.85 9.90
C GLY A 65 16.71 -11.04 11.00
N ILE A 66 16.20 -11.18 12.23
CA ILE A 66 16.80 -10.56 13.42
C ILE A 66 17.38 -11.69 14.28
N PRO A 67 18.67 -11.61 14.67
CA PRO A 67 19.25 -12.59 15.58
C PRO A 67 18.60 -12.50 16.97
N PRO A 68 18.63 -13.58 17.77
CA PRO A 68 18.11 -13.55 19.13
C PRO A 68 18.84 -12.49 19.98
N LYS A 69 18.09 -11.77 20.81
CA LYS A 69 18.66 -10.81 21.75
C LYS A 69 18.74 -11.48 23.12
N GLY A 70 19.91 -12.04 23.43
CA GLY A 70 20.18 -12.77 24.67
C GLY A 70 19.89 -14.27 24.59
N TRP A 71 19.94 -14.95 25.74
CA TRP A 71 19.92 -16.42 25.81
C TRP A 71 18.54 -17.07 25.76
N VAL A 72 17.49 -16.27 26.03
CA VAL A 72 16.13 -16.75 26.28
C VAL A 72 15.13 -16.04 25.38
N LYS A 73 15.05 -14.71 25.44
CA LYS A 73 14.11 -13.86 24.70
C LYS A 73 14.70 -12.45 24.53
N PRO A 74 14.33 -11.70 23.48
CA PRO A 74 13.57 -12.16 22.32
C PRO A 74 14.30 -13.24 21.49
N LEU A 75 13.52 -14.19 20.97
CA LEU A 75 13.97 -15.21 20.03
C LEU A 75 14.39 -14.56 18.71
N GLY A 76 15.25 -15.24 17.95
CA GLY A 76 15.54 -14.80 16.59
C GLY A 76 14.33 -15.03 15.69
N ILE A 77 14.17 -14.19 14.67
CA ILE A 77 13.10 -14.29 13.68
C ILE A 77 13.69 -14.24 12.28
N ASP A 78 13.07 -14.92 11.32
CA ASP A 78 13.40 -14.81 9.89
C ASP A 78 12.11 -14.53 9.11
N ASN A 79 12.12 -13.49 8.28
CA ASN A 79 11.03 -13.27 7.34
C ASN A 79 11.15 -14.30 6.21
N ALA A 80 10.06 -15.02 5.93
CA ALA A 80 10.03 -16.01 4.86
C ALA A 80 9.11 -15.54 3.73
N GLU A 81 9.58 -15.68 2.50
CA GLU A 81 8.81 -15.32 1.29
C GLU A 81 7.47 -16.07 1.22
N ASP A 82 7.47 -17.37 1.55
CA ASP A 82 6.28 -18.23 1.57
C ASP A 82 5.29 -17.88 2.70
N ASN A 83 5.62 -16.93 3.57
CA ASN A 83 4.69 -16.39 4.56
C ASN A 83 3.91 -15.17 4.05
N VAL A 84 4.15 -14.73 2.81
CA VAL A 84 3.40 -13.64 2.17
C VAL A 84 2.68 -14.15 0.93
N PHE A 85 1.36 -14.22 0.98
CA PHE A 85 0.55 -14.81 -0.09
C PHE A 85 -0.84 -14.18 -0.19
N LEU A 86 -1.54 -14.45 -1.28
CA LEU A 86 -2.95 -14.08 -1.44
C LEU A 86 -3.86 -15.23 -1.01
N ARG A 87 -4.91 -14.93 -0.26
CA ARG A 87 -5.95 -15.88 0.13
C ARG A 87 -7.32 -15.20 0.10
N ASN A 88 -8.24 -15.75 -0.68
CA ASN A 88 -9.62 -15.25 -0.80
C ASN A 88 -9.70 -13.75 -1.12
N GLY A 89 -8.85 -13.27 -2.04
CA GLY A 89 -8.80 -11.85 -2.42
C GLY A 89 -8.19 -10.91 -1.37
N ASN A 90 -7.46 -11.43 -0.39
CA ASN A 90 -6.76 -10.64 0.62
C ASN A 90 -5.27 -10.94 0.60
N LEU A 91 -4.45 -9.96 0.94
CA LEU A 91 -3.06 -10.17 1.31
C LEU A 91 -3.00 -10.84 2.68
N VAL A 92 -2.16 -11.86 2.82
CA VAL A 92 -1.96 -12.58 4.07
C VAL A 92 -0.48 -12.61 4.39
N LEU A 93 -0.15 -12.16 5.60
CA LEU A 93 1.14 -12.36 6.22
C LEU A 93 0.99 -13.42 7.32
N ARG A 94 1.90 -14.39 7.37
CA ARG A 94 1.85 -15.50 8.32
C ARG A 94 3.02 -15.48 9.29
N GLN A 95 2.73 -15.65 10.57
CA GLN A 95 3.68 -16.19 11.54
C GLN A 95 3.46 -17.70 11.63
N GLN A 96 4.46 -18.51 11.28
CA GLN A 96 4.33 -19.96 11.33
C GLN A 96 4.38 -20.47 12.76
N GLY A 97 3.50 -21.41 13.10
CA GLY A 97 3.42 -22.02 14.42
C GLY A 97 4.79 -22.48 14.95
N TYR A 98 5.06 -22.15 16.21
CA TYR A 98 6.33 -22.42 16.86
C TYR A 98 6.20 -23.57 17.87
N SER A 99 6.65 -24.75 17.46
CA SER A 99 6.54 -25.97 18.27
C SER A 99 7.49 -25.98 19.46
N LYS A 100 7.17 -26.80 20.49
CA LYS A 100 8.08 -27.07 21.61
C LYS A 100 9.45 -27.60 21.15
N ALA A 101 9.47 -28.40 20.08
CA ALA A 101 10.72 -28.93 19.52
C ALA A 101 11.61 -27.81 18.93
N GLN A 102 11.02 -26.83 18.24
CA GLN A 102 11.74 -25.65 17.76
C GLN A 102 12.23 -24.78 18.93
N ALA A 103 11.41 -24.60 19.96
CA ALA A 103 11.78 -23.87 21.18
C ALA A 103 12.99 -24.52 21.89
N LEU A 104 13.00 -25.85 22.04
CA LEU A 104 14.12 -26.59 22.64
C LEU A 104 15.41 -26.48 21.81
N LYS A 105 15.28 -26.43 20.48
CA LYS A 105 16.40 -26.22 19.55
C LYS A 105 16.80 -24.75 19.39
N LYS A 106 16.09 -23.82 20.05
CA LYS A 106 16.24 -22.37 19.88
C LYS A 106 16.22 -21.94 18.41
N SER A 107 15.41 -22.61 17.60
CA SER A 107 15.23 -22.26 16.19
C SER A 107 14.61 -20.87 16.09
N LYS A 108 14.93 -20.14 15.02
CA LYS A 108 14.29 -18.86 14.75
C LYS A 108 12.81 -19.05 14.43
N VAL A 109 11.99 -18.06 14.76
CA VAL A 109 10.57 -18.03 14.43
C VAL A 109 10.41 -17.55 12.99
N SER A 110 9.66 -18.29 12.18
CA SER A 110 9.37 -17.93 10.80
C SER A 110 8.20 -16.95 10.77
N VAL A 111 8.46 -15.74 10.28
CA VAL A 111 7.57 -14.57 10.31
C VAL A 111 7.41 -13.97 8.91
N ALA A 112 6.70 -12.86 8.76
CA ALA A 112 6.53 -12.22 7.47
C ALA A 112 6.60 -10.68 7.59
N SER A 113 7.21 -10.06 6.59
CA SER A 113 7.26 -8.61 6.43
C SER A 113 7.24 -8.24 4.95
N ILE A 114 6.57 -7.13 4.66
CA ILE A 114 6.65 -6.41 3.39
C ILE A 114 7.04 -4.96 3.65
N ALA A 115 7.70 -4.35 2.67
CA ALA A 115 8.06 -2.93 2.69
C ALA A 115 7.61 -2.27 1.38
N SER A 116 7.26 -0.98 1.43
CA SER A 116 7.00 -0.22 0.21
C SER A 116 8.27 -0.15 -0.65
N GLN A 117 8.14 -0.18 -1.97
CA GLN A 117 9.26 0.04 -2.89
C GLN A 117 9.84 1.44 -2.73
N ARG A 118 8.98 2.43 -2.46
CA ARG A 118 9.39 3.78 -2.09
C ARG A 118 10.02 3.78 -0.71
N GLY A 119 11.21 4.37 -0.62
CA GLY A 119 11.94 4.65 0.63
C GLY A 119 12.01 6.14 0.97
N ASP A 120 11.32 6.99 0.21
CA ASP A 120 11.34 8.45 0.32
C ASP A 120 10.05 9.04 0.89
N ILE A 121 9.16 8.19 1.42
CA ILE A 121 7.86 8.59 1.99
C ILE A 121 8.09 9.43 3.25
N ILE A 122 7.50 10.62 3.31
CA ILE A 122 7.50 11.50 4.48
C ILE A 122 6.15 12.20 4.59
N HIS A 123 5.55 12.20 5.78
CA HIS A 123 4.19 12.66 6.03
C HIS A 123 3.12 11.93 5.19
N GLY A 124 1.97 11.68 5.79
CA GLY A 124 0.92 10.94 5.11
C GLY A 124 -0.26 10.57 5.97
N SER A 125 -1.33 10.14 5.32
CA SER A 125 -2.42 9.38 5.91
C SER A 125 -2.28 7.92 5.49
N PHE A 126 -1.95 7.08 6.46
CA PHE A 126 -1.61 5.68 6.26
C PHE A 126 -2.77 4.82 6.76
N ARG A 127 -3.46 4.13 5.85
CA ARG A 127 -4.70 3.42 6.13
C ARG A 127 -4.62 1.96 5.74
N VAL A 128 -5.15 1.11 6.61
CA VAL A 128 -5.20 -0.34 6.38
C VAL A 128 -6.48 -0.93 6.95
N GLU A 129 -7.12 -1.80 6.18
CA GLU A 129 -8.21 -2.65 6.64
C GLU A 129 -7.68 -4.07 6.85
N LEU A 130 -7.56 -4.48 8.11
CA LEU A 130 -6.93 -5.74 8.48
C LEU A 130 -7.67 -6.48 9.59
N LYS A 131 -7.38 -7.77 9.74
CA LYS A 131 -7.81 -8.63 10.84
C LYS A 131 -6.69 -9.60 11.21
N MET A 132 -6.76 -10.17 12.41
CA MET A 132 -5.78 -11.13 12.90
C MET A 132 -6.45 -12.47 13.26
N GLU A 133 -6.14 -13.51 12.50
CA GLU A 133 -6.78 -14.82 12.62
C GLU A 133 -5.90 -15.79 13.41
N ASN A 134 -6.53 -16.61 14.24
CA ASN A 134 -5.88 -17.66 15.03
C ASN A 134 -4.77 -17.17 15.98
N ALA A 135 -4.87 -15.92 16.44
CA ALA A 135 -3.95 -15.30 17.40
C ALA A 135 -4.19 -15.76 18.85
N ASN A 136 -4.16 -17.07 19.09
CA ASN A 136 -4.36 -17.68 20.40
C ASN A 136 -3.09 -17.63 21.29
N GLY A 137 -1.99 -17.13 20.75
CA GLY A 137 -0.73 -16.84 21.45
C GLY A 137 -0.31 -15.38 21.28
N GLY A 138 0.91 -15.05 21.69
CA GLY A 138 1.49 -13.75 21.40
C GLY A 138 1.71 -13.58 19.89
N SER A 139 1.16 -12.52 19.32
CA SER A 139 1.41 -12.10 17.94
C SER A 139 1.21 -10.59 17.84
N CYS A 140 2.13 -9.92 17.16
CA CYS A 140 2.04 -8.51 16.84
C CYS A 140 1.90 -8.38 15.32
N GLY A 141 0.80 -7.76 14.87
CA GLY A 141 0.71 -7.21 13.52
C GLY A 141 1.01 -5.72 13.60
N ALA A 142 2.02 -5.25 12.88
CA ALA A 142 2.40 -3.84 12.91
C ALA A 142 2.41 -3.24 11.52
N PHE A 143 1.91 -2.00 11.44
CA PHE A 143 1.99 -1.13 10.29
C PHE A 143 2.67 0.16 10.73
N PHE A 144 3.86 0.44 10.22
CA PHE A 144 4.71 1.52 10.73
C PHE A 144 5.66 2.04 9.65
N TRP A 145 6.21 3.24 9.87
CA TRP A 145 7.32 3.78 9.08
C TRP A 145 8.65 3.51 9.81
N TYR A 146 9.72 3.27 9.05
CA TYR A 146 11.03 2.97 9.65
C TYR A 146 11.90 4.22 9.82
N HIS A 147 11.84 4.79 11.03
CA HIS A 147 12.94 5.47 11.74
C HIS A 147 12.50 5.59 13.20
N VAL A 148 12.98 4.74 14.11
CA VAL A 148 12.40 4.68 15.46
C VAL A 148 12.71 5.96 16.25
N ILE A 149 11.74 6.87 16.36
CA ILE A 149 11.74 7.91 17.38
C ILE A 149 10.93 7.38 18.55
N ALA A 150 11.58 7.30 19.72
CA ALA A 150 10.89 6.97 20.96
C ALA A 150 9.71 7.93 21.14
N ASN A 151 8.51 7.40 21.48
CA ASN A 151 7.23 8.13 21.61
C ASN A 151 6.43 8.39 20.32
N ALA A 152 6.93 8.01 19.14
CA ALA A 152 6.16 8.10 17.88
C ALA A 152 5.32 6.84 17.57
N THR A 153 5.23 5.89 18.51
CA THR A 153 4.57 4.59 18.33
C THR A 153 3.39 4.45 19.28
N THR A 154 2.24 4.02 18.76
CA THR A 154 1.08 3.64 19.58
C THR A 154 0.79 2.14 19.46
N VAL A 155 0.33 1.52 20.55
CA VAL A 155 -0.21 0.15 20.55
C VAL A 155 -1.72 0.24 20.63
N ILE A 156 -2.41 -0.24 19.59
CA ILE A 156 -3.87 -0.40 19.62
C ILE A 156 -4.14 -1.88 19.93
N PRO A 157 -4.47 -2.24 21.18
CA PRO A 157 -4.74 -3.63 21.51
C PRO A 157 -6.09 -4.05 20.92
N PHE A 158 -6.11 -5.18 20.21
CA PHE A 158 -7.36 -5.85 19.89
C PHE A 158 -7.93 -6.47 21.17
N ARG A 159 -8.88 -5.78 21.84
CA ARG A 159 -9.52 -6.28 23.07
C ARG A 159 -10.88 -6.92 22.77
N GLY A 160 -11.06 -8.17 23.19
CA GLY A 160 -12.32 -8.92 23.09
C GLY A 160 -12.28 -10.02 22.02
N ASP A 161 -12.70 -11.23 22.40
CA ASP A 161 -12.58 -12.48 21.63
C ASP A 161 -13.24 -12.44 20.24
N ASN A 162 -14.11 -11.45 19.99
CA ASN A 162 -14.87 -11.31 18.75
C ASN A 162 -14.29 -10.27 17.77
N LEU A 163 -13.29 -9.46 18.17
CA LEU A 163 -12.74 -8.40 17.31
C LEU A 163 -11.50 -8.83 16.50
N LEU A 164 -10.79 -9.89 16.93
CA LEU A 164 -9.59 -10.38 16.25
C LEU A 164 -9.91 -10.89 14.83
N ASN A 165 -11.06 -11.57 14.65
CA ASN A 165 -11.43 -12.19 13.38
C ASN A 165 -12.23 -11.27 12.44
N LEU A 166 -12.51 -10.03 12.84
CA LEU A 166 -13.25 -9.06 12.04
C LEU A 166 -12.31 -8.05 11.42
N PHE A 167 -12.55 -7.67 10.17
CA PHE A 167 -11.82 -6.58 9.54
C PHE A 167 -12.09 -5.27 10.28
N GLN A 168 -11.01 -4.60 10.66
CA GLN A 168 -11.02 -3.29 11.31
C GLN A 168 -10.20 -2.32 10.46
N ARG A 169 -10.66 -1.07 10.40
CA ARG A 169 -9.92 0.00 9.74
C ARG A 169 -9.00 0.67 10.75
N HIS A 170 -7.73 0.75 10.40
CA HIS A 170 -6.72 1.51 11.14
C HIS A 170 -6.19 2.60 10.25
N ARG A 171 -6.08 3.81 10.80
CA ARG A 171 -5.48 4.96 10.12
C ARG A 171 -4.50 5.61 11.08
N PHE A 172 -3.32 5.97 10.60
CA PHE A 172 -2.48 6.95 11.28
C PHE A 172 -2.15 8.07 10.31
N ASP A 173 -2.32 9.30 10.78
CA ASP A 173 -1.90 10.49 10.06
C ASP A 173 -0.63 11.01 10.70
N TRP A 174 0.33 11.35 9.84
CA TRP A 174 1.62 11.91 10.20
C TRP A 174 1.80 13.20 9.43
N THR A 175 1.73 14.32 10.13
CA THR A 175 2.06 15.65 9.60
C THR A 175 3.33 16.17 10.26
N LYS A 176 3.74 17.40 9.94
CA LYS A 176 4.89 18.04 10.59
C LYS A 176 4.61 18.40 12.06
N GLU A 177 3.33 18.56 12.38
CA GLU A 177 2.84 19.09 13.65
C GLU A 177 2.36 17.98 14.59
N GLU A 178 1.76 16.92 14.07
CA GLU A 178 1.15 15.89 14.89
C GLU A 178 1.11 14.49 14.25
N LEU A 179 1.01 13.50 15.13
CA LEU A 179 0.61 12.12 14.83
C LEU A 179 -0.81 11.93 15.35
N ARG A 180 -1.72 11.42 14.53
CA ARG A 180 -3.10 11.08 14.93
C ARG A 180 -3.41 9.65 14.55
N PHE A 181 -4.00 8.89 15.46
CA PHE A 181 -4.31 7.48 15.25
C PHE A 181 -5.81 7.26 15.40
N TYR A 182 -6.37 6.53 14.44
CA TYR A 182 -7.78 6.25 14.34
C TYR A 182 -8.03 4.75 14.23
N GLN A 183 -9.12 4.30 14.84
CA GLN A 183 -9.68 2.97 14.65
C GLN A 183 -11.14 3.11 14.27
N ASN A 184 -11.54 2.52 13.13
CA ASN A 184 -12.88 2.66 12.56
C ASN A 184 -13.37 4.10 12.55
N SER A 185 -12.54 5.01 12.03
CA SER A 185 -12.80 6.44 11.92
C SER A 185 -12.91 7.20 13.26
N THR A 186 -12.69 6.53 14.40
CA THR A 186 -12.66 7.17 15.72
C THR A 186 -11.23 7.50 16.10
N LEU A 187 -10.94 8.75 16.48
CA LEU A 187 -9.62 9.14 17.00
C LEU A 187 -9.38 8.44 18.35
N VAL A 188 -8.33 7.63 18.42
CA VAL A 188 -7.98 6.87 19.63
C VAL A 188 -6.73 7.41 20.33
N HIS A 189 -5.87 8.13 19.61
CA HIS A 189 -4.66 8.73 20.18
C HIS A 189 -4.16 9.87 19.28
N ALA A 190 -3.52 10.88 19.89
CA ALA A 190 -2.80 11.91 19.18
C ALA A 190 -1.56 12.34 19.97
N ASN A 191 -0.49 12.73 19.26
CA ASN A 191 0.76 13.20 19.86
C ASN A 191 1.34 14.34 19.00
N ALA A 192 1.77 15.43 19.63
CA ALA A 192 2.43 16.58 19.01
C ALA A 192 3.91 16.72 19.43
N PHE A 193 4.45 15.76 20.19
CA PHE A 193 5.81 15.80 20.74
C PHE A 193 6.74 14.85 19.99
N GLN A 194 7.95 15.33 19.66
CA GLN A 194 8.99 14.55 18.97
C GLN A 194 8.47 13.91 17.68
N ILE A 195 7.84 14.74 16.84
CA ILE A 195 7.30 14.30 15.57
C ILE A 195 8.44 13.88 14.65
N PRO A 196 8.34 12.70 14.03
CA PRO A 196 9.32 12.28 13.06
C PRO A 196 9.42 13.17 11.84
N ASP A 197 10.65 13.34 11.34
CA ASP A 197 10.96 14.18 10.17
C ASP A 197 11.99 13.52 9.23
N ALA A 198 12.05 12.17 9.27
CA ALA A 198 12.94 11.40 8.41
C ALA A 198 12.14 10.55 7.42
N PRO A 199 12.41 10.64 6.12
CA PRO A 199 11.72 9.83 5.12
C PRO A 199 12.10 8.34 5.26
N GLY A 200 11.23 7.46 4.78
CA GLY A 200 11.50 6.03 4.81
C GLY A 200 10.51 5.18 4.03
N HIS A 201 10.55 3.88 4.30
CA HIS A 201 9.59 2.92 3.77
C HIS A 201 8.41 2.74 4.73
N ALA A 202 7.23 2.47 4.18
CA ALA A 202 6.12 1.89 4.92
C ALA A 202 6.33 0.38 5.07
N TYR A 203 6.22 -0.14 6.29
CA TYR A 203 6.35 -1.56 6.60
C TYR A 203 5.04 -2.12 7.11
N LEU A 204 4.76 -3.36 6.72
CA LEU A 204 3.73 -4.19 7.32
C LEU A 204 4.33 -5.55 7.66
N ASN A 205 4.09 -6.04 8.87
CA ASN A 205 4.58 -7.34 9.29
C ASN A 205 3.71 -8.00 10.35
N VAL A 206 3.95 -9.30 10.52
CA VAL A 206 3.43 -10.09 11.63
C VAL A 206 4.59 -10.84 12.27
N TRP A 207 4.76 -10.71 13.58
CA TRP A 207 5.83 -11.40 14.28
C TRP A 207 5.44 -11.82 15.70
N ALA A 208 6.14 -12.83 16.19
CA ALA A 208 6.18 -13.18 17.60
C ALA A 208 7.57 -13.71 17.94
N ASP A 209 8.17 -13.19 19.00
CA ASP A 209 9.55 -13.49 19.38
C ASP A 209 9.70 -13.72 20.89
N GLY A 210 8.60 -13.69 21.65
CA GLY A 210 8.64 -13.79 23.10
C GLY A 210 8.96 -12.47 23.80
N GLY A 211 9.22 -11.39 23.05
CA GLY A 211 9.52 -10.06 23.58
C GLY A 211 8.31 -9.40 24.25
N ALA A 212 8.55 -8.27 24.90
CA ALA A 212 7.54 -7.54 25.67
C ALA A 212 6.34 -7.06 24.82
N TRP A 213 6.56 -6.84 23.52
CA TRP A 213 5.54 -6.37 22.59
C TRP A 213 4.70 -7.50 22.00
N SER A 214 5.35 -8.59 21.60
CA SER A 214 4.73 -9.64 20.81
C SER A 214 4.25 -10.81 21.65
N GLY A 215 4.83 -11.05 22.83
CA GLY A 215 4.56 -12.24 23.63
C GLY A 215 5.13 -13.52 23.00
N ALA A 216 4.89 -14.66 23.65
CA ALA A 216 5.39 -15.94 23.17
C ALA A 216 4.72 -16.34 21.84
N PRO A 217 5.47 -16.85 20.84
CA PRO A 217 4.87 -17.27 19.57
C PRO A 217 3.79 -18.34 19.76
N SER A 218 2.73 -18.27 18.95
CA SER A 218 1.69 -19.29 18.91
C SER A 218 2.26 -20.63 18.44
N THR A 219 1.73 -21.73 18.96
CA THR A 219 2.06 -23.10 18.48
C THR A 219 1.36 -23.45 17.16
N THR A 220 0.46 -22.60 16.69
CA THR A 220 -0.25 -22.73 15.41
C THR A 220 -0.06 -21.46 14.58
N ASP A 221 -0.26 -21.55 13.27
CA ASP A 221 -0.08 -20.42 12.36
C ASP A 221 -1.00 -19.25 12.75
N VAL A 222 -0.44 -18.05 12.84
CA VAL A 222 -1.19 -16.79 13.02
C VAL A 222 -1.16 -16.03 11.71
N PHE A 223 -2.32 -15.50 11.31
CA PHE A 223 -2.45 -14.79 10.03
C PHE A 223 -2.86 -13.35 10.27
N LEU A 224 -2.07 -12.41 9.76
CA LEU A 224 -2.49 -11.03 9.55
C LEU A 224 -3.06 -10.95 8.14
N THR A 225 -4.38 -10.75 8.04
CA THR A 225 -5.11 -10.72 6.77
C THR A 225 -5.51 -9.28 6.47
N ILE A 226 -5.15 -8.79 5.29
CA ILE A 226 -5.30 -7.41 4.86
C ILE A 226 -6.16 -7.37 3.61
N LYS A 227 -7.24 -6.62 3.71
CA LYS A 227 -8.20 -6.42 2.63
C LYS A 227 -7.81 -5.26 1.73
N LEU A 228 -7.38 -4.16 2.34
CA LEU A 228 -7.08 -2.92 1.64
C LEU A 228 -5.95 -2.16 2.31
N ILE A 229 -5.08 -1.53 1.50
CA ILE A 229 -4.11 -0.52 1.94
C ILE A 229 -4.33 0.74 1.11
N ALA A 230 -4.34 1.89 1.77
CA ALA A 230 -4.34 3.20 1.13
C ALA A 230 -3.39 4.13 1.90
N ILE A 231 -2.34 4.60 1.23
CA ILE A 231 -1.33 5.50 1.82
C ILE A 231 -1.27 6.75 0.97
N TYR A 232 -1.95 7.80 1.42
CA TYR A 232 -1.79 9.14 0.88
C TYR A 232 -0.55 9.75 1.51
N HIS A 233 0.43 10.18 0.72
CA HIS A 233 1.71 10.61 1.27
C HIS A 233 2.36 11.71 0.46
N ASN A 234 3.34 12.35 1.10
CA ASN A 234 4.36 13.13 0.41
C ASN A 234 5.65 12.33 0.30
N THR A 235 6.49 12.77 -0.64
CA THR A 235 7.86 12.32 -0.77
C THR A 235 8.77 13.41 -0.21
N SER A 236 10.02 13.06 0.08
CA SER A 236 11.04 14.04 0.49
C SER A 236 11.16 15.23 -0.47
N ALA A 237 10.90 15.00 -1.77
CA ALA A 237 10.91 16.03 -2.79
C ALA A 237 9.61 16.84 -2.79
N SER A 238 8.45 16.17 -2.77
CA SER A 238 7.16 16.87 -2.88
C SER A 238 6.81 17.68 -1.63
N ASP A 239 7.24 17.23 -0.45
CA ASP A 239 7.08 17.97 0.82
C ASP A 239 7.87 19.31 0.82
N LYS A 240 8.88 19.42 -0.06
CA LYS A 240 9.66 20.64 -0.33
C LYS A 240 9.22 21.38 -1.59
N GLY A 241 8.19 20.88 -2.29
CA GLY A 241 7.73 21.42 -3.58
C GLY A 241 8.68 21.16 -4.76
N LEU A 242 9.65 20.25 -4.61
CA LEU A 242 10.72 19.98 -5.58
C LEU A 242 10.47 18.73 -6.45
N ASP A 243 9.28 18.12 -6.35
CA ASP A 243 8.91 16.97 -7.16
C ASP A 243 8.49 17.40 -8.57
N ASN A 244 9.47 17.48 -9.48
CA ASN A 244 9.23 17.92 -10.86
C ASN A 244 8.26 17.01 -11.61
N VAL A 245 8.25 15.71 -11.31
CA VAL A 245 7.34 14.75 -11.98
C VAL A 245 5.90 15.05 -11.58
N PHE A 246 5.65 15.19 -10.28
CA PHE A 246 4.34 15.58 -9.76
C PHE A 246 3.92 16.97 -10.27
N ASN A 247 4.81 17.95 -10.18
CA ASN A 247 4.53 19.35 -10.53
C ASN A 247 4.14 19.50 -12.01
N GLU A 248 4.90 18.91 -12.94
CA GLU A 248 4.60 18.98 -14.36
C GLU A 248 3.34 18.19 -14.73
N ARG A 249 3.09 17.06 -14.06
CA ARG A 249 1.85 16.28 -14.22
C ARG A 249 0.62 17.09 -13.81
N CYS A 250 0.65 17.71 -12.64
CA CYS A 250 -0.44 18.58 -12.17
C CYS A 250 -0.63 19.80 -13.08
N LYS A 251 0.46 20.43 -13.52
CA LYS A 251 0.41 21.57 -14.45
C LYS A 251 -0.22 21.18 -15.79
N LYS A 252 0.15 20.03 -16.36
CA LYS A 252 -0.43 19.49 -17.60
C LYS A 252 -1.93 19.19 -17.45
N ALA A 253 -2.37 18.84 -16.24
CA ALA A 253 -3.78 18.63 -15.91
C ALA A 253 -4.59 19.94 -15.72
N GLY A 254 -3.97 21.12 -15.86
CA GLY A 254 -4.63 22.42 -15.68
C GLY A 254 -4.45 23.03 -14.28
N GLY A 255 -3.60 22.42 -13.44
CA GLY A 255 -3.30 22.89 -12.09
C GLY A 255 -4.33 22.48 -11.04
N PRO A 256 -4.12 22.88 -9.77
CA PRO A 256 -4.98 22.50 -8.64
C PRO A 256 -6.42 23.00 -8.81
N SER A 257 -7.39 22.09 -8.73
CA SER A 257 -8.82 22.38 -8.84
C SER A 257 -9.65 21.26 -8.19
N ASN A 258 -10.97 21.43 -8.11
CA ASN A 258 -11.90 20.41 -7.61
C ASN A 258 -12.00 19.15 -8.51
N VAL A 259 -11.47 19.18 -9.73
CA VAL A 259 -11.45 18.02 -10.64
C VAL A 259 -10.09 17.32 -10.69
N THR A 260 -9.01 18.05 -10.41
CA THR A 260 -7.64 17.53 -10.41
C THR A 260 -7.13 17.12 -9.02
N ILE A 261 -7.81 17.56 -7.95
CA ILE A 261 -7.57 17.10 -6.58
C ILE A 261 -8.70 16.14 -6.19
N CYS A 262 -8.34 14.96 -5.69
CA CYS A 262 -9.30 13.96 -5.24
C CYS A 262 -9.52 14.00 -3.73
N LEU A 263 -10.76 13.79 -3.32
CA LEU A 263 -11.10 13.57 -1.91
C LEU A 263 -10.84 12.10 -1.54
N ASP A 264 -10.48 11.85 -0.29
CA ASP A 264 -10.24 10.52 0.27
C ASP A 264 -11.52 9.68 0.51
N THR A 265 -12.68 10.21 0.13
CA THR A 265 -13.99 9.62 0.40
C THR A 265 -14.26 8.34 -0.39
N SER A 266 -13.59 8.13 -1.52
CA SER A 266 -13.68 6.88 -2.30
C SER A 266 -13.14 5.68 -1.52
N VAL A 267 -12.04 5.86 -0.80
CA VAL A 267 -11.40 4.81 0.00
C VAL A 267 -12.22 4.48 1.25
N GLU A 268 -12.80 5.49 1.91
CA GLU A 268 -13.64 5.27 3.09
C GLU A 268 -15.00 4.65 2.78
N SER A 269 -15.47 4.76 1.54
CA SER A 269 -16.73 4.18 1.06
C SER A 269 -16.57 2.79 0.40
N GLY A 270 -15.34 2.30 0.24
CA GLY A 270 -15.06 1.00 -0.40
C GLY A 270 -15.29 0.99 -1.92
N VAL A 271 -15.43 2.17 -2.54
CA VAL A 271 -15.55 2.33 -3.99
C VAL A 271 -14.14 2.40 -4.57
N ALA A 272 -13.90 1.73 -5.70
CA ALA A 272 -12.59 1.74 -6.37
C ALA A 272 -12.12 3.18 -6.62
N ASP A 273 -10.86 3.47 -6.30
CA ASP A 273 -10.25 4.78 -6.51
C ASP A 273 -10.27 5.14 -8.02
N PRO A 274 -10.74 6.32 -8.44
CA PRO A 274 -10.63 6.78 -9.82
C PRO A 274 -9.18 6.76 -10.37
N SER A 275 -8.15 6.83 -9.52
CA SER A 275 -6.74 6.69 -9.94
C SER A 275 -6.38 5.31 -10.50
N SER A 276 -7.16 4.27 -10.19
CA SER A 276 -6.98 2.90 -10.72
C SER A 276 -7.34 2.75 -12.21
N SER A 277 -7.84 3.83 -12.84
CA SER A 277 -8.12 3.90 -14.28
C SER A 277 -6.97 4.47 -15.11
N GLY A 278 -5.75 4.50 -14.56
CA GLY A 278 -4.52 4.67 -15.33
C GLY A 278 -4.33 3.48 -16.26
N SER A 279 -4.99 3.50 -17.42
CA SER A 279 -4.77 2.52 -18.48
C SER A 279 -3.28 2.49 -18.79
N ALA A 280 -2.67 1.32 -18.62
CA ALA A 280 -1.40 1.03 -19.27
C ALA A 280 -1.61 1.35 -20.76
N VAL A 281 -1.01 2.44 -21.22
CA VAL A 281 -0.95 2.77 -22.64
C VAL A 281 -0.08 1.68 -23.25
N VAL A 282 -0.71 0.58 -23.67
CA VAL A 282 -0.08 -0.35 -24.61
C VAL A 282 0.17 0.51 -25.84
N PRO A 283 1.43 0.77 -26.24
CA PRO A 283 1.68 1.53 -27.45
C PRO A 283 0.99 0.77 -28.57
N LEU A 284 0.05 1.43 -29.24
CA LEU A 284 -0.62 0.89 -30.42
C LEU A 284 0.50 0.49 -31.39
N GLN A 285 0.74 -0.81 -31.53
CA GLN A 285 1.81 -1.33 -32.37
C GLN A 285 1.59 -0.78 -33.77
N LEU A 286 2.50 0.10 -34.21
CA LEU A 286 2.46 0.82 -35.50
C LEU A 286 2.22 -0.10 -36.72
N TRP A 287 2.45 -1.40 -36.56
CA TRP A 287 2.18 -2.46 -37.53
C TRP A 287 0.68 -2.65 -37.85
N ILE A 288 -0.24 -2.35 -36.93
CA ILE A 288 -1.70 -2.47 -37.16
C ILE A 288 -2.19 -1.37 -38.12
N LEU A 289 -1.65 -0.16 -38.01
CA LEU A 289 -1.90 0.94 -38.96
C LEU A 289 -1.32 0.61 -40.35
N SER A 290 -0.16 -0.05 -40.41
CA SER A 290 0.41 -0.50 -41.69
C SER A 290 -0.45 -1.55 -42.39
N LEU A 291 -1.09 -2.47 -41.65
CA LEU A 291 -1.97 -3.49 -42.23
C LEU A 291 -3.29 -2.91 -42.74
N LEU A 292 -3.85 -1.91 -42.03
CA LEU A 292 -5.04 -1.19 -42.47
C LEU A 292 -4.78 -0.34 -43.72
N CYS A 293 -3.62 0.31 -43.83
CA CYS A 293 -3.24 1.05 -45.04
C CYS A 293 -3.03 0.13 -46.25
N VAL A 294 -2.47 -1.07 -46.07
CA VAL A 294 -2.29 -2.05 -47.15
C VAL A 294 -3.64 -2.61 -47.61
N ALA A 295 -4.57 -2.90 -46.69
CA ALA A 295 -5.91 -3.37 -47.04
C ALA A 295 -6.71 -2.30 -47.81
N PHE A 296 -6.58 -1.02 -47.45
CA PHE A 296 -7.28 0.08 -48.14
C PHE A 296 -6.72 0.32 -49.55
N ALA A 297 -5.40 0.18 -49.74
CA ALA A 297 -4.79 0.28 -51.07
C ALA A 297 -5.23 -0.85 -52.02
N ILE A 298 -5.45 -2.06 -51.50
CA ILE A 298 -5.93 -3.21 -52.30
C ILE A 298 -7.39 -3.00 -52.74
N VAL A 299 -8.24 -2.42 -51.90
CA VAL A 299 -9.66 -2.18 -52.23
C VAL A 299 -9.83 -1.04 -53.25
N VAL A 300 -9.01 0.00 -53.19
CA VAL A 300 -9.05 1.11 -54.17
C VAL A 300 -8.49 0.71 -55.54
N SER A 301 -7.71 -0.38 -55.62
CA SER A 301 -7.17 -0.90 -56.89
C SER A 301 -8.13 -1.85 -57.62
N ALA A 302 -9.28 -2.18 -57.02
CA ALA A 302 -10.23 -3.18 -57.51
C ALA A 302 -11.60 -2.59 -57.91
N VAL A 303 -11.69 -1.27 -58.10
CA VAL A 303 -12.87 -0.56 -58.64
C VAL A 303 -12.47 0.31 -59.80
#